data_AF-A0A6P4ZY53-F1
#
_entry.id   AF-A0A6P4ZY53-F1
#
_cell.length_a   1.000
_cell.length_b   1.000
_cell.length_c   1.000
_cell.angle_alpha   90.00
_cell.angle_beta   90.00
_cell.angle_gamma   90.00
#
_symmetry.space_group_name_H-M   'P 1'
#
loop_
_entity.id
_entity.type
_entity.pdbx_description
1 polymer ?
#
loop_
_entity_poly.entity_id
_entity_poly.type
_entity_poly.pdbx_seq_one_letter_code
_entity_poly.pdbx_strand_id
1 'polypeptide(L)'
;MQELIRDMETNFHLVMIAEFMDESLVLLKRQMCWTLDDIVYFEPGFQAKSDVPDHPTTDTLHAQLRRWNNVDVILYQHFSKVLWKKIHALGPAFREEVEEFRRKNAVVRGYCLHRERDARRRRHREGGPDDGYTPPVDSQLCEKIDTPVSEYSNLLRSRPDHYLRNEL
;
A
#
# COMPACT_ATOMS: atom_id res chain seq x y z
N MET A 1 20.47 -11.66 18.07
CA MET A 1 19.04 -11.68 17.68
C MET A 1 18.20 -10.73 18.53
N GLN A 2 18.15 -10.90 19.86
CA GLN A 2 17.39 -9.99 20.74
C GLN A 2 17.86 -8.53 20.66
N GLU A 3 19.17 -8.30 20.48
CA GLU A 3 19.70 -6.94 20.28
C GLU A 3 19.20 -6.30 18.98
N LEU A 4 19.12 -7.07 17.88
CA LEU A 4 18.58 -6.59 16.61
C LEU A 4 17.09 -6.23 16.74
N ILE A 5 16.29 -7.09 17.38
CA ILE A 5 14.87 -6.81 17.64
C ILE A 5 14.73 -5.53 18.47
N ARG A 6 15.49 -5.41 19.55
CA ARG A 6 15.43 -4.22 20.43
C ARG A 6 15.86 -2.96 19.70
N ASP A 7 16.91 -3.03 18.90
CA ASP A 7 17.38 -1.90 18.08
C ASP A 7 16.28 -1.47 17.10
N MET A 8 15.66 -2.41 16.40
CA MET A 8 14.55 -2.13 15.51
C MET A 8 13.32 -1.56 16.24
N GLU A 9 12.94 -2.10 17.40
CA GLU A 9 11.83 -1.55 18.20
C GLU A 9 12.12 -0.13 18.72
N THR A 10 13.39 0.20 18.93
CA THR A 10 13.80 1.53 19.38
C THR A 10 13.82 2.53 18.23
N ASN A 11 14.26 2.11 17.05
CA ASN A 11 14.47 2.98 15.89
C ASN A 11 13.25 3.09 14.96
N PHE A 12 12.37 2.09 14.95
CA PHE A 12 11.18 2.07 14.09
C PHE A 12 9.89 2.18 14.91
N HIS A 13 9.15 3.26 14.69
CA HIS A 13 7.81 3.45 15.25
C HIS A 13 6.79 2.38 14.76
N LEU A 14 6.99 1.90 13.53
CA LEU A 14 6.17 0.88 12.89
C LEU A 14 7.02 0.02 11.95
N VAL A 15 6.84 -1.29 12.05
CA VAL A 15 7.30 -2.28 11.06
C VAL A 15 6.05 -2.87 10.41
N MET A 16 5.92 -2.72 9.09
CA MET A 16 4.78 -3.19 8.31
C MET A 16 5.00 -4.63 7.85
N ILE A 17 3.91 -5.38 7.66
CA ILE A 17 3.93 -6.78 7.20
C ILE A 17 3.19 -6.87 5.88
N ALA A 18 3.83 -7.45 4.85
CA ALA A 18 3.30 -7.46 3.49
C ALA A 18 1.99 -8.25 3.36
N GLU A 19 1.84 -9.36 4.10
CA GLU A 19 0.62 -10.17 4.17
C GLU A 19 -0.55 -9.42 4.83
N PHE A 20 -0.26 -8.38 5.59
CA PHE A 20 -1.22 -7.50 6.26
C PHE A 20 -1.00 -6.04 5.82
N MET A 21 -0.75 -5.83 4.52
CA MET A 21 -0.37 -4.52 3.99
C MET A 21 -1.46 -3.48 4.24
N ASP A 22 -2.73 -3.82 4.01
CA ASP A 22 -3.86 -2.91 4.22
C ASP A 22 -3.93 -2.45 5.68
N GLU A 23 -3.88 -3.39 6.62
CA GLU A 23 -3.87 -3.10 8.05
C GLU A 23 -2.64 -2.28 8.45
N SER A 24 -1.48 -2.59 7.88
CA SER A 24 -0.22 -1.88 8.13
C SER A 24 -0.30 -0.42 7.64
N LEU A 25 -0.86 -0.18 6.46
CA LEU A 25 -1.00 1.15 5.87
C LEU A 25 -2.03 2.00 6.61
N VAL A 26 -3.16 1.42 7.04
CA VAL A 26 -4.14 2.14 7.86
C VAL A 26 -3.56 2.50 9.22
N LEU A 27 -2.73 1.64 9.81
CA LEU A 27 -2.00 1.97 11.03
C LEU A 27 -0.99 3.10 10.79
N LEU A 28 -0.23 3.05 9.70
CA LEU A 28 0.71 4.11 9.30
C LEU A 28 -0.01 5.45 9.11
N LYS A 29 -1.15 5.44 8.39
CA LYS A 29 -1.99 6.62 8.18
C LYS A 29 -2.32 7.31 9.50
N ARG A 30 -2.78 6.56 10.51
CA ARG A 30 -3.10 7.12 11.83
C ARG A 30 -1.88 7.74 12.51
N GLN A 31 -0.70 7.12 12.39
CA GLN A 31 0.53 7.62 13.01
C GLN A 31 1.07 8.88 12.36
N MET A 32 0.87 9.03 11.04
CA MET A 32 1.35 10.16 10.26
C MET A 32 0.30 11.27 10.08
N CYS A 33 -0.89 11.13 10.69
CA CYS A 33 -2.03 12.02 10.48
C CYS A 33 -2.43 12.17 8.99
N TRP A 34 -2.21 11.13 8.20
CA TRP A 34 -2.51 11.11 6.78
C TRP A 34 -3.99 10.86 6.49
N THR A 35 -4.39 11.20 5.28
CA THR A 35 -5.70 10.86 4.71
C THR A 35 -5.66 9.48 4.07
N LEU A 36 -6.82 8.96 3.62
CA LEU A 36 -6.82 7.72 2.86
C LEU A 36 -6.17 7.88 1.48
N ASP A 37 -6.18 9.08 0.88
CA ASP A 37 -5.56 9.32 -0.45
C ASP A 37 -4.04 9.15 -0.41
N ASP A 38 -3.41 9.43 0.74
CA ASP A 38 -1.96 9.33 0.92
C ASP A 38 -1.45 7.90 1.02
N ILE A 39 -2.34 6.92 1.27
CA ILE A 39 -1.99 5.51 1.43
C ILE A 39 -2.58 4.60 0.36
N VAL A 40 -3.34 5.14 -0.61
CA VAL A 40 -3.83 4.39 -1.77
C VAL A 40 -2.64 3.82 -2.54
N TYR A 41 -2.71 2.54 -2.91
CA TYR A 41 -1.65 1.87 -3.64
C TYR A 41 -2.19 0.78 -4.57
N PHE A 42 -1.63 0.71 -5.76
CA PHE A 42 -1.73 -0.45 -6.65
C PHE A 42 -0.60 -0.36 -7.67
N GLU A 43 -0.24 -1.50 -8.23
CA GLU A 43 0.75 -1.55 -9.32
C GLU A 43 0.01 -1.51 -10.67
N PRO A 44 0.21 -0.46 -11.49
CA PRO A 44 -0.34 -0.40 -12.83
C PRO A 44 0.26 -1.52 -13.69
N GLY A 45 -0.58 -2.31 -14.34
CA GLY A 45 -0.12 -3.39 -15.23
C GLY A 45 0.22 -4.72 -14.54
N PHE A 46 0.17 -4.80 -13.21
CA PHE A 46 0.17 -6.09 -12.51
C PHE A 46 -1.21 -6.74 -12.65
N GLN A 47 -1.41 -7.47 -13.74
CA GLN A 47 -2.39 -8.54 -13.76
C GLN A 47 -1.88 -9.60 -12.78
N ALA A 48 -2.69 -10.00 -11.80
CA ALA A 48 -2.37 -11.14 -10.96
C ALA A 48 -2.09 -12.31 -11.90
N LYS A 49 -0.81 -12.63 -12.13
CA LYS A 49 -0.42 -13.82 -12.88
C LYS A 49 -0.78 -14.97 -11.95
N SER A 50 -1.96 -15.54 -12.17
CA SER A 50 -2.41 -16.79 -11.56
C SER A 50 -1.61 -18.01 -12.05
N ASP A 51 -0.55 -17.79 -12.84
CA ASP A 51 0.19 -18.82 -13.57
C ASP A 51 1.57 -19.11 -12.97
N VAL A 52 1.75 -18.93 -11.65
CA VAL A 52 2.82 -19.68 -10.98
C VAL A 52 2.25 -21.07 -10.73
N PRO A 53 2.77 -22.13 -11.38
CA PRO A 53 2.31 -23.47 -11.08
C PRO A 53 2.50 -23.70 -9.58
N ASP A 54 1.42 -24.08 -8.90
CA ASP A 54 1.48 -24.50 -7.51
C ASP A 54 2.32 -25.78 -7.47
N HIS A 55 3.63 -25.62 -7.27
CA HIS A 55 4.52 -26.73 -7.05
C HIS A 55 4.34 -27.11 -5.59
N PRO A 56 3.73 -28.27 -5.28
CA PRO A 56 3.55 -28.70 -3.91
C PRO A 56 4.95 -28.84 -3.28
N THR A 57 5.30 -27.84 -2.47
CA THR A 57 6.53 -27.85 -1.70
C THR A 57 6.33 -28.79 -0.53
N THR A 58 7.25 -29.74 -0.34
CA THR A 58 7.15 -30.70 0.76
C THR A 58 7.36 -29.99 2.10
N ASP A 59 6.78 -30.52 3.17
CA ASP A 59 7.01 -30.03 4.54
C ASP A 59 8.50 -29.98 4.89
N THR A 60 9.29 -30.90 4.33
CA THR A 60 10.75 -30.94 4.47
C THR A 60 11.43 -29.73 3.84
N LEU A 61 11.00 -29.30 2.65
CA LEU A 61 11.55 -28.11 1.98
C LEU A 61 11.18 -26.83 2.74
N HIS A 62 9.95 -26.72 3.25
CA HIS A 62 9.56 -25.59 4.11
C HIS A 62 10.39 -25.51 5.39
N ALA A 63 10.66 -26.64 6.03
CA ALA A 63 11.51 -26.69 7.21
C ALA A 63 12.95 -26.26 6.90
N GLN A 64 13.49 -26.67 5.75
CA GLN A 64 14.82 -26.25 5.28
C GLN A 64 14.86 -24.75 4.99
N LEU A 65 13.87 -24.21 4.27
CA LEU A 65 13.75 -22.78 3.99
C LEU A 65 13.69 -21.95 5.27
N ARG A 66 12.87 -22.35 6.25
CA ARG A 66 12.81 -21.67 7.55
C ARG A 66 14.13 -21.75 8.31
N ARG A 67 14.86 -22.85 8.18
CA ARG A 67 16.17 -23.01 8.81
C ARG A 67 17.24 -22.13 8.15
N TRP A 68 17.25 -22.05 6.83
CA TRP A 68 18.17 -21.20 6.08
C TRP A 68 17.86 -19.72 6.28
N ASN A 69 16.57 -19.39 6.34
CA ASN A 69 16.09 -18.02 6.57
C ASN A 69 15.59 -17.79 8.01
N ASN A 70 16.36 -18.30 8.98
CA ASN A 70 15.96 -18.23 10.38
C ASN A 70 15.84 -16.78 10.89
N VAL A 71 16.66 -15.87 10.35
CA VAL A 71 16.62 -14.45 10.74
C VAL A 71 15.28 -13.83 10.36
N ASP A 72 14.86 -13.96 9.10
CA ASP A 72 13.59 -13.38 8.65
C ASP A 72 12.39 -14.06 9.32
N VAL A 73 12.46 -15.37 9.58
CA VAL A 73 11.41 -16.09 10.32
C VAL A 73 11.21 -15.49 11.72
N ILE A 74 12.31 -15.24 12.44
CA ILE A 74 12.24 -14.66 13.79
C ILE A 74 11.73 -13.22 13.73
N LEU A 75 12.22 -12.42 12.79
CA LEU A 75 11.76 -11.03 12.61
C LEU A 75 10.27 -10.97 12.26
N TYR A 76 9.82 -11.76 11.30
CA TYR A 76 8.42 -11.85 10.88
C TYR A 76 7.51 -12.24 12.06
N GLN A 77 7.87 -13.31 12.78
CA GLN A 77 7.06 -13.78 13.91
C GLN A 77 6.98 -12.74 15.04
N HIS A 78 8.06 -12.00 15.29
CA HIS A 78 8.08 -10.96 16.30
C HIS A 78 7.24 -9.75 15.88
N PHE A 79 7.53 -9.17 14.71
CA PHE A 79 6.87 -7.95 14.27
C PHE A 79 5.41 -8.15 13.85
N SER A 80 5.02 -9.34 13.40
CA SER A 80 3.60 -9.69 13.22
C SER A 80 2.83 -9.59 14.55
N LYS A 81 3.40 -10.09 15.65
CA LYS A 81 2.77 -9.95 16.99
C LYS A 81 2.75 -8.50 17.46
N VAL A 82 3.83 -7.75 17.23
CA VAL A 82 3.90 -6.32 17.58
C VAL A 82 2.85 -5.51 16.81
N LEU A 83 2.68 -5.77 15.51
CA LEU A 83 1.68 -5.15 14.66
C LEU A 83 0.27 -5.42 15.19
N TRP A 84 -0.09 -6.69 15.40
CA TRP A 84 -1.41 -7.06 15.90
C TRP A 84 -1.68 -6.52 17.30
N LYS A 85 -0.66 -6.45 18.17
CA LYS A 85 -0.79 -5.79 19.48
C LYS A 85 -1.15 -4.31 19.34
N LYS A 86 -0.49 -3.58 18.42
CA LYS A 86 -0.81 -2.17 18.13
C LYS A 86 -2.23 -2.03 17.57
N ILE A 87 -2.64 -2.88 16.63
CA ILE A 87 -3.99 -2.86 16.04
C ILE A 87 -5.07 -3.15 17.10
N HIS A 88 -4.89 -4.18 17.93
CA HIS A 88 -5.87 -4.52 18.96
C HIS A 88 -6.05 -3.40 19.99
N ALA A 89 -4.99 -2.63 20.30
CA ALA A 89 -5.08 -1.48 21.20
C ALA A 89 -5.94 -0.34 20.64
N LEU A 90 -6.13 -0.24 19.32
CA LEU A 90 -6.97 0.77 18.66
C LEU A 90 -8.47 0.41 18.68
N GLY A 91 -8.81 -0.82 19.06
CA GLY A 91 -10.19 -1.28 19.18
C GLY A 91 -10.85 -1.72 17.87
N PRO A 92 -12.11 -2.18 17.93
CA PRO A 92 -12.79 -2.83 16.81
C PRO A 92 -13.08 -1.92 15.61
N ALA A 93 -13.23 -0.61 15.86
CA ALA A 93 -13.46 0.39 14.80
C ALA A 93 -12.33 0.47 13.78
N PHE A 94 -11.12 0.02 14.12
CA PHE A 94 -10.01 -0.07 13.19
C PHE A 94 -10.35 -0.95 11.97
N ARG A 95 -11.13 -2.01 12.16
CA ARG A 95 -11.54 -2.90 11.06
C ARG A 95 -12.41 -2.18 10.04
N GLU A 96 -13.31 -1.31 10.49
CA GLU A 96 -14.17 -0.53 9.60
C GLU A 96 -13.36 0.45 8.75
N GLU A 97 -12.30 1.06 9.32
CA GLU A 97 -11.37 1.91 8.58
C GLU A 97 -10.57 1.13 7.55
N VAL A 98 -10.17 -0.11 7.85
CA VAL A 98 -9.52 -1.01 6.87
C VAL A 98 -10.47 -1.34 5.71
N GLU A 99 -11.75 -1.62 5.99
CA GLU A 99 -12.74 -1.86 4.94
C GLU A 99 -13.07 -0.60 4.12
N GLU A 100 -13.04 0.58 4.74
CA GLU A 100 -13.12 1.86 4.02
C GLU A 100 -11.93 2.06 3.09
N PHE A 101 -10.72 1.80 3.59
CA PHE A 101 -9.50 1.86 2.80
C PHE A 101 -9.55 0.91 1.60
N ARG A 102 -9.93 -0.37 1.81
CA ARG A 102 -10.07 -1.37 0.73
C ARG A 102 -11.05 -0.91 -0.35
N ARG A 103 -12.21 -0.39 0.03
CA ARG A 103 -13.21 0.14 -0.91
C ARG A 103 -12.64 1.31 -1.71
N LYS A 104 -11.98 2.26 -1.05
CA LYS A 104 -11.36 3.41 -1.71
C LYS A 104 -10.27 2.96 -2.69
N ASN A 105 -9.40 2.05 -2.25
CA ASN A 105 -8.32 1.52 -3.08
C ASN A 105 -8.87 0.83 -4.34
N ALA A 106 -9.96 0.07 -4.22
CA ALA A 106 -10.64 -0.56 -5.36
C ALA A 106 -11.25 0.46 -6.35
N VAL A 107 -11.88 1.52 -5.84
CA VAL A 107 -12.44 2.61 -6.67
C VAL A 107 -11.32 3.33 -7.42
N VAL A 108 -10.26 3.71 -6.72
CA VAL A 108 -9.14 4.45 -7.30
C VAL A 108 -8.41 3.60 -8.36
N ARG A 109 -8.14 2.33 -8.05
CA ARG A 109 -7.57 1.37 -9.01
C ARG A 109 -8.44 1.24 -10.26
N GLY A 110 -9.74 0.99 -10.10
CA GLY A 110 -10.65 0.78 -11.23
C GLY A 110 -10.73 1.99 -12.14
N TYR A 111 -10.81 3.20 -11.56
CA TYR A 111 -10.83 4.43 -12.33
C TYR A 111 -9.49 4.69 -13.03
N CYS A 112 -8.36 4.68 -12.29
CA CYS A 112 -7.07 5.04 -12.87
C CYS A 112 -6.64 4.09 -14.01
N LEU A 113 -6.96 2.79 -13.92
CA LEU A 113 -6.65 1.80 -14.96
C LEU A 113 -7.53 1.90 -16.22
N HIS A 114 -8.70 2.53 -16.13
CA HIS A 114 -9.65 2.61 -17.26
C HIS A 114 -9.87 4.04 -17.80
N ARG A 115 -9.33 5.07 -17.11
CA ARG A 115 -9.54 6.48 -17.45
C ARG A 115 -9.31 6.82 -18.91
N GLU A 116 -8.24 6.30 -19.53
CA GLU A 116 -7.91 6.63 -20.92
C GLU A 116 -8.88 5.99 -21.91
N ARG A 117 -9.29 4.74 -21.64
CA ARG A 117 -10.27 4.01 -22.45
C ARG A 117 -11.63 4.70 -22.37
N ASP A 118 -12.03 5.11 -21.17
CA ASP A 118 -13.29 5.79 -20.93
C ASP A 118 -13.31 7.18 -21.58
N ALA A 119 -12.20 7.94 -21.48
CA ALA A 119 -12.05 9.22 -22.16
C ALA A 119 -12.12 9.08 -23.69
N ARG A 120 -11.48 8.05 -24.28
CA ARG A 120 -11.57 7.77 -25.73
C ARG A 120 -13.00 7.40 -26.16
N ARG A 121 -13.71 6.59 -25.36
CA ARG A 121 -15.11 6.21 -25.63
C ARG A 121 -16.05 7.42 -25.64
N ARG A 122 -15.83 8.37 -24.74
CA ARG A 122 -16.62 9.61 -24.66
C ARG A 122 -16.35 10.54 -25.83
N ARG A 123 -15.07 10.71 -26.22
CA ARG A 123 -14.70 11.46 -27.44
C ARG A 123 -15.32 10.87 -28.71
N HIS A 124 -15.37 9.54 -28.83
CA HIS A 124 -16.06 8.89 -29.94
C HIS A 124 -17.58 9.12 -29.98
N ARG A 125 -18.18 9.59 -28.88
CA ARG A 125 -19.60 9.92 -28.77
C ARG A 125 -19.86 11.42 -28.93
N GLU A 126 -18.87 12.19 -29.42
CA GLU A 126 -18.95 13.65 -29.60
C GLU A 126 -20.24 14.05 -30.36
N GLY A 127 -21.02 14.94 -29.71
CA GLY A 127 -22.36 15.37 -30.14
C GLY A 127 -23.45 15.26 -29.05
N GLY A 128 -23.17 14.64 -27.90
CA GLY A 128 -24.09 14.59 -26.76
C GLY A 128 -24.01 15.84 -25.87
N PRO A 129 -25.11 16.23 -25.19
CA PRO A 129 -25.07 17.31 -24.21
C PRO A 129 -24.12 16.99 -23.04
N ASP A 130 -23.58 18.04 -22.41
CA ASP A 130 -22.80 17.92 -21.17
C ASP A 130 -23.60 17.11 -20.15
N ASP A 131 -23.06 15.94 -19.77
CA ASP A 131 -23.73 15.00 -18.87
C ASP A 131 -23.45 15.34 -17.39
N GLY A 132 -22.70 16.41 -17.11
CA GLY A 132 -22.36 16.83 -15.76
C GLY A 132 -21.46 15.83 -15.04
N TYR A 133 -20.75 14.96 -15.76
CA TYR A 133 -19.92 13.93 -15.17
C TYR A 133 -18.76 14.52 -14.36
N THR A 134 -18.74 14.22 -13.06
CA THR A 134 -17.60 14.47 -12.19
C THR A 134 -16.85 13.16 -11.95
N PRO A 135 -15.53 13.11 -12.24
CA PRO A 135 -14.72 11.94 -11.93
C PRO A 135 -14.80 11.55 -10.44
N PRO A 136 -14.91 10.25 -10.11
CA PRO A 136 -14.92 9.79 -8.72
C PRO A 136 -13.54 9.90 -8.03
N VAL A 137 -12.49 10.21 -8.79
CA VAL A 137 -11.10 10.24 -8.36
C VAL A 137 -10.44 11.45 -9.00
N ASP A 138 -9.63 12.17 -8.22
CA ASP A 138 -8.80 13.26 -8.72
C ASP A 138 -7.79 12.74 -9.76
N SER A 139 -7.74 13.38 -10.92
CA SER A 139 -6.75 13.10 -11.96
C SER A 139 -5.31 13.15 -11.44
N GLN A 140 -5.00 14.08 -10.53
CA GLN A 140 -3.65 14.22 -9.95
C GLN A 140 -3.26 13.00 -9.10
N LEU A 141 -4.24 12.35 -8.46
CA LEU A 141 -3.98 11.13 -7.68
C LEU A 141 -3.55 9.99 -8.60
N CYS A 142 -4.22 9.81 -9.75
CA CYS A 142 -3.81 8.82 -10.73
C CYS A 142 -2.43 9.10 -11.33
N GLU A 143 -2.12 10.37 -11.62
CA GLU A 143 -0.80 10.78 -12.13
C GLU A 143 0.32 10.43 -11.14
N LYS A 144 0.11 10.69 -9.85
CA LYS A 144 1.07 10.31 -8.79
C LYS A 144 1.29 8.79 -8.73
N ILE A 145 0.21 8.00 -8.82
CA ILE A 145 0.31 6.53 -8.75
C ILE A 145 1.00 5.93 -9.98
N ASP A 146 0.78 6.52 -11.16
CA ASP A 146 1.41 6.07 -12.40
C ASP A 146 2.87 6.53 -12.53
N THR A 147 3.32 7.45 -11.66
CA THR A 147 4.69 7.96 -11.68
C THR A 147 5.66 6.82 -11.32
N PRO A 148 6.60 6.43 -12.22
CA PRO A 148 7.56 5.39 -11.93
C PRO A 148 8.42 5.72 -10.71
N VAL A 149 8.85 4.71 -9.95
CA VAL A 149 9.68 4.88 -8.75
C VAL A 149 10.95 5.71 -9.02
N SER A 150 11.55 5.56 -10.21
CA SER A 150 12.73 6.33 -10.62
C SER A 150 12.45 7.84 -10.71
N GLU A 151 11.30 8.22 -11.27
CA GLU A 151 10.87 9.61 -11.39
C GLU A 151 10.41 10.17 -10.05
N TYR A 152 9.64 9.38 -9.29
CA TYR A 152 9.19 9.76 -7.96
C TYR A 152 10.36 10.04 -7.01
N SER A 153 11.42 9.22 -7.07
CA SER A 153 12.64 9.41 -6.30
C SER A 153 13.35 10.74 -6.63
N ASN A 154 13.33 11.15 -7.89
CA ASN A 154 13.89 12.45 -8.30
C ASN A 154 13.05 13.61 -7.77
N LEU A 155 11.72 13.49 -7.81
CA LEU A 155 10.81 14.47 -7.22
C LEU A 155 11.09 14.66 -5.72
N LEU A 156 11.25 13.56 -4.96
CA LEU A 156 11.58 13.65 -3.54
C LEU A 156 12.95 14.30 -3.30
N ARG A 157 13.99 13.93 -4.05
CA ARG A 157 15.35 14.48 -3.90
C ARG A 157 15.47 15.95 -4.28
N SER A 158 14.59 16.43 -5.16
CA SER A 158 14.57 17.82 -5.64
C SER A 158 13.69 18.74 -4.78
N ARG A 159 12.93 18.20 -3.83
CA ARG A 159 12.13 19.03 -2.92
C ARG A 159 13.04 19.75 -1.93
N PRO A 160 12.96 21.09 -1.83
CA PRO A 160 13.77 21.86 -0.89
C PRO A 160 13.39 21.57 0.58
N ASP A 161 14.41 21.52 1.46
CA ASP A 161 14.34 21.09 2.87
C ASP A 161 13.26 21.76 3.75
N HIS A 162 12.72 22.91 3.35
CA HIS A 162 11.69 23.60 4.14
C HIS A 162 10.35 22.85 4.19
N TYR A 163 10.08 21.94 3.24
CA TYR A 163 8.91 21.07 3.29
C TYR A 163 9.02 19.98 4.36
N LEU A 164 10.24 19.51 4.66
CA LEU A 164 10.49 18.49 5.69
C LEU A 164 10.35 19.04 7.12
N ARG A 165 10.29 20.37 7.30
CA ARG A 165 10.13 21.02 8.61
C ARG A 165 8.68 21.23 9.03
N ASN A 166 7.74 21.17 8.09
CA ASN A 166 6.32 21.49 8.34
C ASN A 166 5.41 20.26 8.37
N GLU A 167 5.96 19.05 8.20
CA GLU A 167 5.22 17.78 8.20
C GLU A 167 5.74 16.78 9.26
N LEU A 168 6.57 17.22 10.22
CA LEU A 168 7.01 16.46 11.39
C LEU A 168 6.57 17.14 12.69
#